data_AF-A0A497RQ95-F1
#
_entry.id   AF-A0A497RQ95-F1
#
_cell.length_a   1.000
_cell.length_b   1.000
_cell.length_c   1.000
_cell.angle_alpha   90.00
_cell.angle_beta   90.00
_cell.angle_gamma   90.00
#
_symmetry.space_group_name_H-M   'P 1'
#
loop_
_entity.id
_entity.type
_entity.pdbx_description
1 polymer ?
#
loop_
_entity_poly.entity_id
_entity_poly.type
_entity_poly.pdbx_seq_one_letter_code
_entity_poly.pdbx_strand_id
1 'polypeptide(L)'
;KEIKNLLKEFGIKKVVIYKIKSGEGRTCYRLSIIGESDIYLFLSRIGYEYSKEKKEKSLWVAEYLRRKEIVKRIRKEAVERAKEVYCSTGSLSKAVSVAKKEYTNEEFEEFLKKFCLNGGFVLDEVVEVKEIKPSYSKLYDVGVKHEAHNFIANNIVVHNCGVRILRTNLTIKDVKPKLKELIETLFKNVPAGVGARGAIERLDNKTLDEVMEEGVNWCLREGYATEKDREHCEDYGCLKGANPEKISAKARERGRDQLGTLGSGNHFLEIQEVTDIFDEEACRAMGIFEPGQICVMIHCGSRGFGHQVATDYLRIMERAMHKYKIPLVDRELMCAPIQSEEGQSYWQAMCCAANISFANRQVITYLVRKSFEKVFKEDWESLGIELIYDVCHNIGKKEEHEVDGKKKLLYVHRKGATRALPKGHELLPKAYKAIGQPVLIPGAMGTESYVCIGMEKAKETFYSSCHGAGRVMSRAKAKRMYRGERIKRELEGKGIIVRAKSMPGLAEEVANAYKNVSEVVKAVVEAGLVKLGFRLFSRGNIKG
;
A
#
# COMPACT_ATOMS: atom_id res chain seq x y z
N LYS A 1 39.69 16.08 -7.89
CA LYS A 1 39.77 17.44 -7.29
C LYS A 1 38.38 17.92 -6.88
N GLU A 2 37.37 17.78 -7.75
CA GLU A 2 35.96 18.12 -7.48
C GLU A 2 35.36 17.45 -6.24
N ILE A 3 35.53 16.13 -6.07
CA ILE A 3 35.01 15.41 -4.89
C ILE A 3 35.55 16.00 -3.58
N LYS A 4 36.81 16.45 -3.56
CA LYS A 4 37.40 17.11 -2.37
C LYS A 4 36.80 18.49 -2.11
N ASN A 5 36.35 19.20 -3.14
CA ASN A 5 35.67 20.48 -2.98
C ASN A 5 34.23 20.26 -2.50
N LEU A 6 33.52 19.28 -3.06
CA LEU A 6 32.19 18.91 -2.60
C LEU A 6 32.19 18.54 -1.11
N LEU A 7 33.15 17.72 -0.66
CA LEU A 7 33.25 17.34 0.75
C LEU A 7 33.54 18.54 1.67
N LYS A 8 34.23 19.58 1.19
CA LYS A 8 34.46 20.80 1.98
C LYS A 8 33.18 21.57 2.26
N GLU A 9 32.19 21.52 1.37
CA GLU A 9 30.88 22.16 1.59
C GLU A 9 30.18 21.57 2.82
N PHE A 10 30.45 20.30 3.13
CA PHE A 10 29.95 19.62 4.33
C PHE A 10 30.86 19.79 5.55
N GLY A 11 31.90 20.63 5.45
CA GLY A 11 32.88 20.89 6.51
C GLY A 11 34.03 19.87 6.58
N ILE A 12 34.12 18.93 5.65
CA ILE A 12 35.15 17.87 5.63
C ILE A 12 36.36 18.38 4.85
N LYS A 13 37.44 18.69 5.57
CA LYS A 13 38.64 19.36 5.04
C LYS A 13 39.79 18.38 4.82
N LYS A 14 39.92 17.36 5.67
CA LYS A 14 41.05 16.41 5.67
C LYS A 14 40.78 15.19 4.78
N VAL A 15 40.78 15.42 3.46
CA VAL A 15 40.58 14.38 2.45
C VAL A 15 41.85 14.14 1.63
N VAL A 16 42.29 12.88 1.55
CA VAL A 16 43.40 12.41 0.72
C VAL A 16 42.85 11.49 -0.36
N ILE A 17 43.25 11.71 -1.61
CA ILE A 17 42.91 10.83 -2.73
C ILE A 17 44.21 10.33 -3.31
N TYR A 18 44.38 9.01 -3.38
CA TYR A 18 45.55 8.39 -3.96
C TYR A 18 45.16 7.30 -4.96
N LYS A 19 45.99 7.14 -5.99
CA LYS A 19 45.81 6.15 -7.04
C LYS A 19 46.31 4.79 -6.54
N ILE A 20 45.50 3.76 -6.74
CA ILE A 20 45.83 2.37 -6.44
C ILE A 20 45.88 1.61 -7.77
N LYS A 21 46.97 0.86 -7.98
CA LYS A 21 47.05 -0.08 -9.10
C LYS A 21 46.20 -1.31 -8.76
N SER A 22 45.11 -1.51 -9.49
CA SER A 22 44.40 -2.79 -9.47
C SER A 22 45.08 -3.71 -10.47
N GLY A 23 45.30 -4.98 -10.12
CA GLY A 23 45.57 -6.02 -11.13
C GLY A 23 44.45 -5.99 -12.17
N GLU A 24 44.75 -6.30 -13.44
CA GLU A 24 43.87 -6.20 -14.62
C GLU A 24 43.82 -4.83 -15.34
N GLY A 25 44.88 -4.00 -15.27
CA GLY A 25 44.97 -2.78 -16.09
C GLY A 25 43.96 -1.68 -15.75
N ARG A 26 43.20 -1.84 -14.65
CA ARG A 26 42.25 -0.84 -14.14
C ARG A 26 42.93 0.15 -13.21
N THR A 27 42.68 1.44 -13.42
CA THR A 27 43.10 2.50 -12.49
C THR A 27 41.99 2.73 -11.45
N CYS A 28 42.29 2.49 -10.18
CA CYS A 28 41.40 2.82 -9.07
C CYS A 28 41.92 4.05 -8.31
N TYR A 29 41.03 4.91 -7.84
CA TYR A 29 41.36 5.99 -6.92
C TYR A 29 40.68 5.70 -5.58
N ARG A 30 41.44 5.77 -4.49
CA ARG A 30 40.89 5.64 -3.13
C ARG A 30 40.84 7.01 -2.49
N LEU A 31 39.66 7.35 -1.98
CA LEU A 31 39.43 8.52 -1.14
C LEU A 31 39.50 8.09 0.32
N SER A 32 40.29 8.79 1.11
CA SER A 32 40.45 8.60 2.56
C SER A 32 40.16 9.89 3.28
N ILE A 33 39.31 9.82 4.30
CA ILE A 33 38.98 10.93 5.19
C ILE A 33 39.76 10.70 6.49
N ILE A 34 40.52 11.70 6.92
CA ILE A 34 41.50 11.55 8.00
C ILE A 34 41.12 12.47 9.14
N GLY A 35 41.05 11.91 10.35
CA GLY A 35 40.79 12.65 11.59
C GLY A 35 39.35 12.45 12.08
N GLU A 36 39.23 12.29 13.40
CA GLU A 36 37.95 11.95 14.06
C GLU A 36 36.84 12.95 13.75
N SER A 37 37.16 14.26 13.71
CA SER A 37 36.19 15.31 13.39
C SER A 37 35.62 15.21 11.98
N ASP A 38 36.49 14.99 10.99
CA ASP A 38 36.12 14.90 9.58
C ASP A 38 35.39 13.57 9.29
N ILE A 39 35.81 12.48 9.94
CA ILE A 39 35.13 11.19 9.90
C ILE A 39 33.73 11.32 10.52
N TYR A 40 33.61 11.95 11.69
CA TYR A 40 32.32 12.19 12.32
C TYR A 40 31.38 13.00 11.41
N LEU A 41 31.86 14.11 10.83
CA LEU A 41 31.07 14.93 9.91
C LEU A 41 30.66 14.16 8.66
N PHE A 42 31.56 13.35 8.09
CA PHE A 42 31.24 12.50 6.97
C PHE A 42 30.16 11.49 7.31
N LEU A 43 30.32 10.72 8.39
CA LEU A 43 29.40 9.65 8.76
C LEU A 43 28.03 10.19 9.21
N SER A 44 28.00 11.36 9.87
CA SER A 44 26.75 11.97 10.35
C SER A 44 25.99 12.77 9.29
N ARG A 45 26.67 13.38 8.31
CA ARG A 45 26.02 14.25 7.32
C ARG A 45 25.87 13.63 5.93
N ILE A 46 26.75 12.71 5.56
CA ILE A 46 26.80 12.11 4.21
C ILE A 46 26.56 10.60 4.28
N GLY A 47 27.33 9.89 5.12
CA GLY A 47 27.16 8.46 5.37
C GLY A 47 27.35 7.58 4.13
N TYR A 48 26.67 6.43 4.13
CA TYR A 48 26.75 5.41 3.08
C TYR A 48 25.36 5.03 2.55
N GLU A 49 24.66 5.98 1.93
CA GLU A 49 23.26 5.75 1.48
C GLU A 49 23.08 4.61 0.48
N TYR A 50 24.13 4.24 -0.24
CA TYR A 50 24.12 3.11 -1.17
C TYR A 50 24.13 1.73 -0.47
N SER A 51 24.29 1.65 0.86
CA SER A 51 24.35 0.40 1.61
C SER A 51 23.77 0.55 3.01
N LYS A 52 22.62 -0.08 3.25
CA LYS A 52 21.91 -0.04 4.55
C LYS A 52 22.79 -0.51 5.71
N GLU A 53 23.51 -1.62 5.53
CA GLU A 53 24.41 -2.16 6.55
C GLU A 53 25.56 -1.20 6.88
N LYS A 54 26.18 -0.58 5.87
CA LYS A 54 27.25 0.40 6.09
C LYS A 54 26.71 1.68 6.72
N LYS A 55 25.51 2.12 6.34
CA LYS A 55 24.82 3.26 6.94
C LYS A 55 24.59 3.03 8.43
N GLU A 56 24.04 1.89 8.81
CA GLU A 56 23.80 1.53 10.21
C GLU A 56 25.11 1.49 11.02
N LYS A 57 26.13 0.78 10.53
CA LYS A 57 27.45 0.75 11.17
C LYS A 57 28.09 2.14 11.26
N SER A 58 27.93 2.99 10.25
CA SER A 58 28.46 4.35 10.26
C SER A 58 27.83 5.23 11.33
N LEU A 59 26.54 5.04 11.62
CA LEU A 59 25.84 5.78 12.67
C LEU A 59 26.34 5.38 14.07
N TRP A 60 26.63 4.11 14.31
CA TRP A 60 27.25 3.66 15.56
C TRP A 60 28.61 4.32 15.79
N VAL A 61 29.44 4.37 14.74
CA VAL A 61 30.75 5.02 14.81
C VAL A 61 30.60 6.53 15.02
N ALA A 62 29.63 7.19 14.37
CA ALA A 62 29.38 8.61 14.56
C ALA A 62 28.98 8.94 16.00
N GLU A 63 28.10 8.16 16.63
CA GLU A 63 27.68 8.36 18.02
C GLU A 63 28.84 8.12 19.00
N TYR A 64 29.64 7.08 18.76
CA TYR A 64 30.84 6.83 19.55
C TYR A 64 31.80 8.02 19.52
N LEU A 65 32.07 8.57 18.32
CA LEU A 65 32.94 9.74 18.16
C LEU A 65 32.35 11.00 18.84
N ARG A 66 31.03 11.20 18.79
CA ARG A 66 30.36 12.31 19.48
C ARG A 66 30.54 12.21 21.00
N ARG A 67 30.30 11.04 21.57
CA ARG A 67 30.48 10.81 23.02
C ARG A 67 31.92 10.97 23.45
N LYS A 68 32.85 10.46 22.65
CA LYS A 68 34.28 10.66 22.87
C LYS A 68 34.61 12.16 22.94
N GLU A 69 34.02 12.99 22.09
CA GLU A 69 34.22 14.44 22.11
C GLU A 69 33.60 15.12 23.34
N ILE A 70 32.41 14.68 23.77
CA ILE A 70 31.79 15.14 25.03
C ILE A 70 32.69 14.81 26.22
N VAL A 71 33.22 13.59 26.29
CA VAL A 71 34.13 13.17 27.35
C VAL A 71 35.42 14.01 27.35
N LYS A 72 36.01 14.30 26.18
CA LYS A 72 37.17 15.20 26.09
C LYS A 72 36.85 16.59 26.65
N ARG A 73 35.66 17.13 26.34
CA ARG A 73 35.23 18.45 26.86
C ARG A 73 35.07 18.44 28.38
N ILE A 74 34.36 17.45 28.92
CA ILE A 74 34.18 17.28 30.37
C ILE A 74 35.54 17.17 31.07
N ARG A 75 36.49 16.42 30.49
CA ARG A 75 37.86 16.31 31.03
C ARG A 75 38.59 17.65 31.01
N LYS A 76 38.47 18.42 29.92
CA LYS A 76 39.08 19.76 29.84
C LYS A 76 38.52 20.70 30.90
N GLU A 77 37.20 20.73 31.07
CA GLU A 77 36.54 21.52 32.12
C GLU A 77 36.90 21.03 33.54
N ALA A 78 37.08 19.73 33.74
CA ALA A 78 37.56 19.18 35.00
C ALA A 78 39.01 19.62 35.29
N VAL A 79 39.87 19.67 34.28
CA VAL A 79 41.25 20.16 34.42
C VAL A 79 41.28 21.65 34.76
N GLU A 80 40.47 22.49 34.12
CA GLU A 80 40.42 23.92 34.45
C GLU A 80 39.93 24.15 35.89
N ARG A 81 38.86 23.46 36.32
CA ARG A 81 38.40 23.51 37.72
C ARG A 81 39.47 23.03 38.70
N ALA A 82 40.22 21.98 38.36
CA ALA A 82 41.32 21.51 39.18
C ALA A 82 42.43 22.56 39.33
N LYS A 83 42.76 23.29 38.26
CA LYS A 83 43.73 24.39 38.31
C LYS A 83 43.25 25.52 39.20
N GLU A 84 41.99 25.93 39.10
CA GLU A 84 41.40 26.97 39.96
C GLU A 84 41.45 26.60 41.45
N VAL A 85 41.11 25.34 41.76
CA VAL A 85 41.21 24.81 43.13
C VAL A 85 42.66 24.78 43.61
N TYR A 86 43.62 24.42 42.75
CA TYR A 86 45.03 24.45 43.12
C TYR A 86 45.52 25.87 43.38
N CYS A 87 45.22 26.83 42.50
CA CYS A 87 45.63 28.23 42.63
C CYS A 87 45.07 28.88 43.90
N SER A 88 43.86 28.50 44.32
CA SER A 88 43.21 29.05 45.52
C SER A 88 43.62 28.37 46.82
N THR A 89 44.02 27.10 46.79
CA THR A 89 44.27 26.31 48.02
C THR A 89 45.71 25.88 48.22
N GLY A 90 46.56 25.95 47.19
CA GLY A 90 47.92 25.41 47.17
C GLY A 90 48.00 23.88 47.27
N SER A 91 46.87 23.18 47.35
CA SER A 91 46.80 21.75 47.65
C SER A 91 46.57 20.92 46.39
N LEU A 92 47.58 20.14 46.00
CA LEU A 92 47.49 19.24 44.85
C LEU A 92 46.46 18.11 45.08
N SER A 93 46.33 17.62 46.31
CA SER A 93 45.38 16.56 46.64
C SER A 93 43.92 17.01 46.47
N LYS A 94 43.60 18.25 46.89
CA LYS A 94 42.26 18.84 46.68
C LYS A 94 41.97 19.07 45.20
N ALA A 95 42.93 19.59 44.44
CA ALA A 95 42.78 19.80 42.99
C ALA A 95 42.52 18.48 42.23
N VAL A 96 43.22 17.40 42.58
CA VAL A 96 43.00 16.08 41.97
C VAL A 96 41.63 15.51 42.35
N SER A 97 41.15 15.76 43.57
CA SER A 97 39.85 15.24 44.04
C SER A 97 38.63 15.78 43.28
N VAL A 98 38.73 17.01 42.74
CA VAL A 98 37.65 17.62 41.95
C VAL A 98 37.70 17.27 40.46
N ALA A 99 38.82 16.72 39.99
CA ALA A 99 38.92 16.11 38.67
C ALA A 99 38.33 14.69 38.71
N LYS A 100 37.07 14.53 38.25
CA LYS A 100 36.35 13.25 38.25
C LYS A 100 37.18 12.08 37.66
N LYS A 101 37.18 10.94 38.36
CA LYS A 101 37.82 9.66 37.95
C LYS A 101 36.99 8.81 36.96
N GLU A 102 35.70 9.11 36.77
CA GLU A 102 34.72 8.17 36.17
C GLU A 102 34.70 8.10 34.64
N TYR A 103 35.41 8.96 33.92
CA TYR A 103 35.43 8.89 32.47
C TYR A 103 36.72 8.22 32.01
N THR A 104 36.76 6.88 32.03
CA THR A 104 37.77 6.10 31.29
C THR A 104 37.45 6.16 29.79
N ASN A 105 38.46 5.97 28.93
CA ASN A 105 38.21 5.85 27.50
C ASN A 105 37.46 4.53 27.28
N GLU A 106 36.14 4.58 27.15
CA GLU A 106 35.33 3.42 26.74
C GLU A 106 35.78 2.99 25.35
N GLU A 107 36.12 1.71 25.15
CA GLU A 107 36.45 1.19 23.83
C GLU A 107 35.18 1.05 22.97
N PHE A 108 35.33 1.09 21.64
CA PHE A 108 34.18 1.02 20.74
C PHE A 108 33.36 -0.27 20.91
N GLU A 109 34.01 -1.40 21.15
CA GLU A 109 33.33 -2.68 21.38
C GLU A 109 32.54 -2.70 22.69
N GLU A 110 33.01 -2.02 23.73
CA GLU A 110 32.29 -1.87 25.01
C GLU A 110 31.10 -0.92 24.85
N PHE A 111 31.29 0.18 24.12
CA PHE A 111 30.23 1.11 23.74
C PHE A 111 29.10 0.39 23.00
N LEU A 112 29.43 -0.45 22.01
CA LEU A 112 28.44 -1.22 21.24
C LEU A 112 27.63 -2.15 22.15
N LYS A 113 28.29 -2.90 23.05
CA LYS A 113 27.60 -3.82 23.97
C LYS A 113 26.66 -3.11 24.94
N LYS A 114 27.05 -1.91 25.38
CA LYS A 114 26.32 -1.16 26.41
C LYS A 114 25.16 -0.35 25.85
N PHE A 115 25.28 0.15 24.62
CA PHE A 115 24.31 1.09 24.07
C PHE A 115 23.55 0.56 22.86
N CYS A 116 24.09 -0.36 22.05
CA CYS A 116 23.37 -0.91 20.90
C CYS A 116 22.45 -2.08 21.31
N LEU A 117 21.14 -1.81 21.45
CA LEU A 117 20.09 -2.83 21.41
C LEU A 117 19.63 -3.06 19.96
N ASN A 118 19.06 -4.24 19.65
CA ASN A 118 18.63 -4.72 18.31
C ASN A 118 17.56 -3.87 17.58
N GLY A 119 17.35 -2.60 17.94
CA GLY A 119 16.51 -1.64 17.24
C GLY A 119 17.21 -0.30 17.26
N GLY A 120 17.62 0.19 16.10
CA GLY A 120 18.49 1.36 15.94
C GLY A 120 18.08 2.63 16.70
N PHE A 121 19.00 3.57 16.81
CA PHE A 121 18.83 4.81 17.56
C PHE A 121 18.01 5.86 16.81
N VAL A 122 17.18 6.61 17.54
CA VAL A 122 16.67 7.92 17.12
C VAL A 122 17.53 9.00 17.80
N LEU A 123 17.96 9.98 17.02
CA LEU A 123 18.83 11.09 17.44
C LEU A 123 17.98 12.36 17.50
N ASP A 124 17.66 12.86 18.69
CA ASP A 124 17.75 14.29 19.04
C ASP A 124 17.34 14.56 20.49
N GLU A 125 17.88 15.62 21.09
CA GLU A 125 17.30 16.23 22.30
C GLU A 125 16.13 17.11 21.84
N VAL A 126 14.93 16.86 22.36
CA VAL A 126 13.77 17.70 22.08
C VAL A 126 13.95 19.01 22.84
N VAL A 127 14.64 19.96 22.20
CA VAL A 127 14.89 21.31 22.72
C VAL A 127 13.59 22.13 22.82
N GLU A 128 12.60 21.83 21.99
CA GLU A 128 11.30 22.48 21.97
C GLU A 128 10.27 21.61 21.24
N VAL A 129 9.08 21.45 21.82
CA VAL A 129 7.90 20.94 21.11
C VAL A 129 7.00 22.12 20.77
N LYS A 130 6.99 22.51 19.50
CA LYS A 130 6.05 23.50 18.96
C LYS A 130 5.03 22.80 18.07
N GLU A 131 3.76 23.10 18.30
CA GLU A 131 2.70 22.77 17.36
C GLU A 131 2.84 23.68 16.13
N ILE A 132 3.48 23.17 15.08
CA ILE A 132 3.56 23.91 13.81
C ILE A 132 2.29 23.61 13.02
N LYS A 133 1.38 24.59 12.97
CA LYS A 133 0.31 24.60 11.96
C LYS A 133 0.96 24.81 10.60
N PRO A 134 0.86 23.85 9.66
CA PRO A 134 1.48 24.00 8.36
C PRO A 134 0.90 25.21 7.62
N SER A 135 1.73 25.94 6.89
CA SER A 135 1.31 27.10 6.08
C SER A 135 0.58 26.71 4.79
N TYR A 136 0.45 25.41 4.50
CA TYR A 136 -0.38 24.89 3.43
C TYR A 136 -1.77 24.63 4.00
N SER A 137 -2.78 25.21 3.36
CA SER A 137 -4.12 25.24 3.92
C SER A 137 -4.81 23.89 3.98
N LYS A 138 -4.55 22.93 3.06
CA LYS A 138 -5.12 21.56 3.08
C LYS A 138 -4.29 20.53 2.30
N LEU A 139 -3.77 19.51 2.98
CA LEU A 139 -3.50 18.18 2.42
C LEU A 139 -3.77 17.15 3.52
N TYR A 140 -4.79 16.31 3.34
CA TYR A 140 -5.09 15.19 4.23
C TYR A 140 -4.43 13.95 3.63
N ASP A 141 -3.39 13.45 4.30
CA ASP A 141 -2.70 12.20 3.95
C ASP A 141 -2.93 11.16 5.05
N VAL A 142 -3.30 9.94 4.67
CA VAL A 142 -3.39 8.78 5.56
C VAL A 142 -2.20 7.88 5.23
N GLY A 143 -1.02 8.29 5.68
CA GLY A 143 0.26 7.64 5.34
C GLY A 143 1.17 7.44 6.55
N VAL A 144 1.78 6.26 6.64
CA VAL A 144 2.86 5.95 7.61
C VAL A 144 4.20 6.43 7.04
N LYS A 145 4.92 7.28 7.79
CA LYS A 145 6.22 7.88 7.44
C LYS A 145 7.25 6.81 7.04
N HIS A 146 7.47 6.60 5.74
CA HIS A 146 8.49 5.69 5.21
C HIS A 146 9.06 6.27 3.91
N GLU A 147 10.37 6.16 3.67
CA GLU A 147 11.07 6.78 2.51
C GLU A 147 10.65 6.18 1.15
N ALA A 148 10.12 4.95 1.15
CA ALA A 148 9.47 4.37 -0.04
C ALA A 148 8.04 4.90 -0.27
N HIS A 149 7.53 5.73 0.64
CA HIS A 149 6.22 6.36 0.57
C HIS A 149 6.38 7.78 0.02
N ASN A 150 6.79 7.86 -1.23
CA ASN A 150 6.51 9.04 -2.03
C ASN A 150 5.11 8.79 -2.61
N PHE A 151 4.08 9.43 -2.05
CA PHE A 151 2.84 9.61 -2.80
C PHE A 151 3.13 10.62 -3.91
N ILE A 152 3.80 10.13 -4.96
CA ILE A 152 3.66 10.76 -6.26
C ILE A 152 2.28 10.30 -6.72
N ALA A 153 1.36 11.25 -6.81
CA ALA A 153 0.16 11.06 -7.57
C ALA A 153 0.58 10.88 -9.04
N ASN A 154 1.12 9.71 -9.41
CA ASN A 154 1.33 9.31 -10.79
C ASN A 154 -0.04 9.27 -11.42
N ASN A 155 -0.49 10.37 -12.01
CA ASN A 155 -1.70 10.47 -12.80
C ASN A 155 -2.97 10.19 -11.97
N ILE A 156 -3.75 11.25 -11.71
CA ILE A 156 -5.08 11.22 -11.08
C ILE A 156 -6.09 10.41 -11.94
N VAL A 157 -5.68 10.03 -13.14
CA VAL A 157 -6.41 9.18 -14.06
C VAL A 157 -6.42 7.73 -13.56
N VAL A 158 -7.47 7.39 -12.82
CA VAL A 158 -7.67 6.08 -12.21
C VAL A 158 -8.34 5.11 -13.18
N HIS A 159 -7.93 3.85 -13.11
CA HIS A 159 -8.56 2.72 -13.76
C HIS A 159 -9.08 1.81 -12.64
N ASN A 160 -10.40 1.68 -12.51
CA ASN A 160 -11.05 1.12 -11.34
C ASN A 160 -10.47 -0.24 -10.94
N CYS A 161 -9.74 -0.29 -9.83
CA CYS A 161 -9.29 -1.51 -9.15
C CYS A 161 -10.01 -1.55 -7.81
N GLY A 162 -10.42 -2.75 -7.39
CA GLY A 162 -11.23 -2.91 -6.20
C GLY A 162 -11.17 -4.33 -5.64
N VAL A 163 -11.81 -4.49 -4.50
CA VAL A 163 -11.84 -5.75 -3.75
C VAL A 163 -13.28 -6.13 -3.54
N ARG A 164 -13.54 -7.42 -3.65
CA ARG A 164 -14.83 -8.04 -3.36
C ARG A 164 -14.59 -9.20 -2.39
N ILE A 165 -15.49 -9.41 -1.43
CA ILE A 165 -15.43 -10.57 -0.54
C ILE A 165 -16.77 -11.28 -0.45
N LEU A 166 -16.74 -12.60 -0.63
CA LEU A 166 -17.88 -13.50 -0.49
C LEU A 166 -17.72 -14.27 0.83
N ARG A 167 -18.82 -14.49 1.55
CA ARG A 167 -18.87 -15.46 2.66
C ARG A 167 -19.41 -16.79 2.16
N THR A 168 -19.18 -17.86 2.92
CA THR A 168 -19.80 -19.18 2.72
C THR A 168 -20.35 -19.69 4.05
N ASN A 169 -21.21 -20.71 4.02
CA ASN A 169 -21.61 -21.48 5.21
C ASN A 169 -20.55 -22.55 5.59
N LEU A 170 -19.47 -22.67 4.80
CA LEU A 170 -18.43 -23.67 5.01
C LEU A 170 -17.42 -23.19 6.04
N THR A 171 -16.85 -24.13 6.78
CA THR A 171 -15.72 -23.92 7.67
C THR A 171 -14.43 -24.50 7.09
N ILE A 172 -13.30 -24.20 7.72
CA ILE A 172 -12.01 -24.79 7.37
C ILE A 172 -12.04 -26.33 7.44
N LYS A 173 -12.87 -26.92 8.30
CA LYS A 173 -13.01 -28.39 8.40
C LYS A 173 -13.60 -28.98 7.13
N ASP A 174 -14.56 -28.28 6.53
CA ASP A 174 -15.25 -28.72 5.30
C ASP A 174 -14.39 -28.50 4.06
N VAL A 175 -13.65 -27.40 4.02
CA VAL A 175 -12.86 -27.02 2.85
C VAL A 175 -11.50 -27.70 2.82
N LYS A 176 -10.84 -27.92 3.97
CA LYS A 176 -9.46 -28.46 4.02
C LYS A 176 -9.27 -29.77 3.22
N PRO A 177 -10.18 -30.77 3.27
CA PRO A 177 -10.05 -31.99 2.47
C PRO A 177 -10.13 -31.74 0.95
N LYS A 178 -10.89 -30.73 0.52
CA LYS A 178 -11.16 -30.41 -0.89
C LYS A 178 -10.37 -29.19 -1.41
N LEU A 179 -9.58 -28.53 -0.56
CA LEU A 179 -8.96 -27.24 -0.85
C LEU A 179 -8.07 -27.27 -2.10
N LYS A 180 -7.32 -28.36 -2.29
CA LYS A 180 -6.48 -28.52 -3.49
C LYS A 180 -7.32 -28.59 -4.75
N GLU A 181 -8.36 -29.43 -4.75
CA GLU A 181 -9.29 -29.57 -5.88
C GLU A 181 -10.03 -28.26 -6.17
N LEU A 182 -10.45 -27.55 -5.12
CA LEU A 182 -11.10 -26.26 -5.21
C LEU A 182 -10.20 -25.21 -5.87
N ILE A 183 -8.95 -25.08 -5.42
CA ILE A 183 -7.99 -24.14 -6.00
C ILE A 183 -7.65 -24.47 -7.46
N GLU A 184 -7.50 -25.75 -7.81
CA GLU A 184 -7.30 -26.15 -9.21
C GLU A 184 -8.51 -25.83 -10.09
N THR A 185 -9.72 -26.09 -9.57
CA THR A 185 -10.97 -25.82 -10.28
C THR A 185 -11.17 -24.32 -10.50
N LEU A 186 -10.94 -23.51 -9.46
CA LEU A 186 -10.97 -22.05 -9.55
C LEU A 186 -9.89 -21.54 -10.52
N PHE A 187 -8.68 -22.08 -10.50
CA PHE A 187 -7.60 -21.65 -11.39
C PHE A 187 -7.88 -21.98 -12.86
N LYS A 188 -8.60 -23.06 -13.11
CA LYS A 188 -9.09 -23.43 -14.44
C LYS A 188 -10.23 -22.51 -14.89
N ASN A 189 -11.20 -22.26 -14.01
CA ASN A 189 -12.45 -21.57 -14.36
C ASN A 189 -12.32 -20.04 -14.35
N VAL A 190 -11.39 -19.47 -13.59
CA VAL A 190 -11.14 -18.02 -13.49
C VAL A 190 -9.81 -17.69 -14.18
N PRO A 191 -9.84 -17.20 -15.44
CA PRO A 191 -8.62 -16.90 -16.15
C PRO A 191 -7.81 -15.79 -15.45
N ALA A 192 -6.52 -16.06 -15.25
CA ALA A 192 -5.57 -15.14 -14.63
C ALA A 192 -4.42 -14.83 -15.58
N GLY A 193 -3.75 -13.69 -15.36
CA GLY A 193 -2.53 -13.29 -16.05
C GLY A 193 -2.66 -12.20 -17.11
N VAL A 194 -1.50 -11.76 -17.62
CA VAL A 194 -1.42 -10.72 -18.65
C VAL A 194 -2.08 -11.24 -19.93
N GLY A 195 -3.10 -10.52 -20.43
CA GLY A 195 -3.79 -10.89 -21.67
C GLY A 195 -4.76 -12.07 -21.54
N ALA A 196 -5.05 -12.53 -20.32
CA ALA A 196 -6.05 -13.58 -20.10
C ALA A 196 -7.42 -13.20 -20.69
N ARG A 197 -8.10 -14.20 -21.25
CA ARG A 197 -9.38 -14.06 -21.96
C ARG A 197 -10.21 -15.34 -21.87
N GLY A 198 -11.44 -15.29 -22.38
CA GLY A 198 -12.29 -16.47 -22.58
C GLY A 198 -12.99 -16.96 -21.32
N ALA A 199 -13.17 -16.10 -20.32
CA ALA A 199 -14.04 -16.38 -19.18
C ALA A 199 -15.52 -16.41 -19.59
N ILE A 200 -15.88 -15.51 -20.51
CA ILE A 200 -17.14 -15.48 -21.25
C ILE A 200 -16.85 -15.29 -22.74
N GLU A 201 -17.88 -15.37 -23.57
CA GLU A 201 -17.77 -15.09 -25.00
C GLU A 201 -17.28 -13.66 -25.25
N ARG A 202 -16.53 -13.48 -26.34
CA ARG A 202 -16.05 -12.17 -26.76
C ARG A 202 -17.22 -11.24 -27.01
N LEU A 203 -17.21 -10.10 -26.32
CA LEU A 203 -18.28 -9.11 -26.43
C LEU A 203 -18.21 -8.39 -27.78
N ASP A 204 -19.36 -8.22 -28.43
CA ASP A 204 -19.49 -7.28 -29.55
C ASP A 204 -19.51 -5.83 -29.03
N ASN A 205 -19.55 -4.85 -29.96
CA ASN A 205 -19.51 -3.44 -29.56
C ASN A 205 -20.74 -3.01 -28.77
N LYS A 206 -21.93 -3.51 -29.15
CA LYS A 206 -23.18 -3.14 -28.51
C LYS A 206 -23.22 -3.65 -27.07
N THR A 207 -22.89 -4.93 -26.88
CA THR A 207 -22.82 -5.56 -25.56
C THR A 207 -21.75 -4.90 -24.69
N LEU A 208 -20.60 -4.53 -25.26
CA LEU A 208 -19.59 -3.79 -24.51
C LEU A 208 -20.10 -2.41 -24.06
N ASP A 209 -20.90 -1.72 -24.88
CA ASP A 209 -21.53 -0.45 -24.52
C ASP A 209 -22.50 -0.63 -23.34
N GLU A 210 -23.36 -1.66 -23.42
CA GLU A 210 -24.26 -2.03 -22.33
C GLU A 210 -23.49 -2.32 -21.03
N VAL A 211 -22.39 -3.08 -21.07
CA VAL A 211 -21.55 -3.34 -19.88
C VAL A 211 -20.97 -2.04 -19.31
N MET A 212 -20.53 -1.11 -20.16
CA MET A 212 -19.98 0.18 -19.73
C MET A 212 -21.03 1.08 -19.09
N GLU A 213 -22.27 1.03 -19.54
CA GLU A 213 -23.36 1.85 -19.03
C GLU A 213 -23.98 1.25 -17.77
N GLU A 214 -24.12 -0.07 -17.73
CA GLU A 214 -24.96 -0.75 -16.75
C GLU A 214 -24.18 -1.43 -15.61
N GLY A 215 -22.90 -1.79 -15.83
CA GLY A 215 -22.08 -2.44 -14.81
C GLY A 215 -22.70 -3.76 -14.30
N VAL A 216 -22.97 -3.86 -13.00
CA VAL A 216 -23.60 -5.06 -12.40
C VAL A 216 -25.03 -5.28 -12.90
N ASN A 217 -25.74 -4.24 -13.34
CA ASN A 217 -27.11 -4.41 -13.86
C ASN A 217 -27.14 -5.25 -15.15
N TRP A 218 -26.13 -5.10 -16.01
CA TRP A 218 -25.95 -5.99 -17.16
C TRP A 218 -25.72 -7.44 -16.70
N CYS A 219 -24.86 -7.64 -15.69
CA CYS A 219 -24.64 -8.98 -15.13
C CYS A 219 -25.91 -9.60 -14.54
N LEU A 220 -26.79 -8.79 -13.94
CA LEU A 220 -28.08 -9.25 -13.42
C LEU A 220 -29.00 -9.70 -14.55
N ARG A 221 -29.11 -8.91 -15.62
CA ARG A 221 -29.92 -9.26 -16.81
C ARG A 221 -29.43 -10.56 -17.47
N GLU A 222 -28.11 -10.73 -17.58
CA GLU A 222 -27.49 -11.89 -18.24
C GLU A 222 -27.35 -13.13 -17.33
N GLY A 223 -27.86 -13.08 -16.09
CA GLY A 223 -27.84 -14.23 -15.17
C GLY A 223 -26.51 -14.49 -14.45
N TYR A 224 -25.58 -13.53 -14.46
CA TYR A 224 -24.32 -13.59 -13.72
C TYR A 224 -24.39 -12.99 -12.30
N ALA A 225 -25.51 -12.36 -11.94
CA ALA A 225 -25.71 -11.74 -10.64
C ALA A 225 -27.10 -12.03 -10.06
N THR A 226 -27.20 -11.89 -8.74
CA THR A 226 -28.48 -11.80 -8.03
C THR A 226 -28.76 -10.35 -7.63
N GLU A 227 -30.00 -10.05 -7.28
CA GLU A 227 -30.38 -8.74 -6.75
C GLU A 227 -29.60 -8.40 -5.47
N LYS A 228 -29.38 -9.40 -4.62
CA LYS A 228 -28.57 -9.26 -3.40
C LYS A 228 -27.13 -8.87 -3.71
N ASP A 229 -26.52 -9.41 -4.77
CA ASP A 229 -25.17 -9.00 -5.17
C ASP A 229 -25.12 -7.51 -5.53
N ARG A 230 -26.13 -7.00 -6.23
CA ARG A 230 -26.23 -5.58 -6.59
C ARG A 230 -26.32 -4.69 -5.35
N GLU A 231 -27.17 -5.06 -4.38
CA GLU A 231 -27.35 -4.31 -3.12
C GLU A 231 -26.11 -4.30 -2.22
N HIS A 232 -25.19 -5.25 -2.42
CA HIS A 232 -23.95 -5.39 -1.65
C HIS A 232 -22.74 -4.83 -2.40
N CYS A 233 -22.95 -4.07 -3.48
CA CYS A 233 -21.89 -3.33 -4.17
C CYS A 233 -21.88 -1.85 -3.78
N GLU A 234 -20.69 -1.27 -3.73
CA GLU A 234 -20.52 0.18 -3.70
C GLU A 234 -21.22 0.82 -4.90
N ASP A 235 -22.07 1.82 -4.63
CA ASP A 235 -22.94 2.47 -5.64
C ASP A 235 -23.77 1.49 -6.47
N TYR A 236 -24.21 0.38 -5.84
CA TYR A 236 -24.98 -0.68 -6.50
C TYR A 236 -24.29 -1.28 -7.73
N GLY A 237 -22.95 -1.18 -7.81
CA GLY A 237 -22.14 -1.74 -8.88
C GLY A 237 -22.24 -0.99 -10.20
N CYS A 238 -22.72 0.25 -10.20
CA CYS A 238 -22.89 1.07 -11.40
C CYS A 238 -22.76 2.58 -11.09
N LEU A 239 -21.72 3.22 -11.64
CA LEU A 239 -21.59 4.67 -11.68
C LEU A 239 -22.41 5.25 -12.83
N LYS A 240 -23.23 6.24 -12.49
CA LYS A 240 -24.02 7.01 -13.47
C LYS A 240 -23.15 7.94 -14.30
N GLY A 241 -23.60 8.24 -15.52
CA GLY A 241 -22.92 9.16 -16.42
C GLY A 241 -21.76 8.54 -17.20
N ALA A 242 -21.68 7.22 -17.27
CA ALA A 242 -20.85 6.54 -18.26
C ALA A 242 -21.27 6.95 -19.68
N ASN A 243 -20.29 7.20 -20.55
CA ASN A 243 -20.54 7.47 -21.98
C ASN A 243 -19.56 6.65 -22.85
N PRO A 244 -20.04 5.57 -23.49
CA PRO A 244 -19.24 4.76 -24.41
C PRO A 244 -18.56 5.51 -25.56
N GLU A 245 -19.10 6.65 -26.02
CA GLU A 245 -18.51 7.46 -27.10
C GLU A 245 -17.17 8.09 -26.69
N LYS A 246 -16.94 8.22 -25.37
CA LYS A 246 -15.71 8.79 -24.80
C LYS A 246 -14.57 7.76 -24.69
N ILE A 247 -14.78 6.56 -25.23
CA ILE A 247 -13.85 5.44 -25.15
C ILE A 247 -13.20 5.19 -26.51
N SER A 248 -11.87 5.17 -26.54
CA SER A 248 -11.11 4.93 -27.76
C SER A 248 -11.32 3.51 -28.30
N ALA A 249 -11.15 3.36 -29.62
CA ALA A 249 -11.19 2.04 -30.27
C ALA A 249 -10.19 1.05 -29.64
N LYS A 250 -9.01 1.55 -29.23
CA LYS A 250 -7.97 0.74 -28.58
C LYS A 250 -8.39 0.27 -27.19
N ALA A 251 -9.06 1.11 -26.40
CA ALA A 251 -9.60 0.71 -25.11
C ALA A 251 -10.69 -0.36 -25.27
N ARG A 252 -11.59 -0.16 -26.24
CA ARG A 252 -12.64 -1.13 -26.60
C ARG A 252 -12.05 -2.48 -26.97
N GLU A 253 -11.09 -2.52 -27.88
CA GLU A 253 -10.41 -3.76 -28.30
C GLU A 253 -9.82 -4.54 -27.11
N ARG A 254 -9.19 -3.83 -26.16
CA ARG A 254 -8.62 -4.43 -24.95
C ARG A 254 -9.69 -4.90 -23.95
N GLY A 255 -10.91 -4.38 -24.02
CA GLY A 255 -12.02 -4.73 -23.13
C GLY A 255 -12.84 -5.94 -23.59
N ARG A 256 -13.01 -6.14 -24.90
CA ARG A 256 -13.94 -7.15 -25.48
C ARG A 256 -13.71 -8.59 -25.00
N ASP A 257 -12.46 -8.95 -24.68
CA ASP A 257 -12.09 -10.33 -24.36
C ASP A 257 -11.70 -10.54 -22.89
N GLN A 258 -11.71 -9.49 -22.06
CA GLN A 258 -11.08 -9.53 -20.73
C GLN A 258 -12.08 -9.55 -19.56
N LEU A 259 -13.39 -9.47 -19.83
CA LEU A 259 -14.40 -9.57 -18.78
C LEU A 259 -14.37 -10.98 -18.16
N GLY A 260 -14.48 -11.06 -16.83
CA GLY A 260 -14.36 -12.30 -16.06
C GLY A 260 -12.93 -12.75 -15.75
N THR A 261 -11.92 -11.89 -15.90
CA THR A 261 -10.51 -12.26 -15.70
C THR A 261 -9.86 -11.53 -14.53
N LEU A 262 -8.93 -12.18 -13.81
CA LEU A 262 -8.20 -11.57 -12.70
C LEU A 262 -7.14 -10.58 -13.20
N GLY A 263 -6.32 -11.02 -14.15
CA GLY A 263 -5.10 -10.33 -14.54
C GLY A 263 -3.87 -10.63 -13.73
N SER A 264 -2.90 -9.71 -13.77
CA SER A 264 -1.58 -9.82 -13.17
C SER A 264 -1.33 -8.71 -12.13
N GLY A 265 -0.11 -8.61 -11.61
CA GLY A 265 0.27 -7.63 -10.60
C GLY A 265 -0.26 -8.03 -9.24
N ASN A 266 -0.80 -7.09 -8.46
CA ASN A 266 -1.35 -7.37 -7.14
C ASN A 266 -2.72 -8.06 -7.18
N HIS A 267 -3.31 -8.29 -8.35
CA HIS A 267 -4.60 -8.98 -8.47
C HIS A 267 -4.50 -10.46 -8.06
N PHE A 268 -5.55 -10.98 -7.43
CA PHE A 268 -5.64 -12.35 -6.95
C PHE A 268 -7.10 -12.78 -6.70
N LEU A 269 -7.28 -14.09 -6.55
CA LEU A 269 -8.43 -14.69 -5.89
C LEU A 269 -7.90 -15.53 -4.72
N GLU A 270 -8.41 -15.30 -3.52
CA GLU A 270 -8.00 -16.04 -2.32
C GLU A 270 -9.17 -16.74 -1.64
N ILE A 271 -8.93 -17.98 -1.21
CA ILE A 271 -9.73 -18.67 -0.21
C ILE A 271 -9.12 -18.36 1.14
N GLN A 272 -9.90 -17.75 2.02
CA GLN A 272 -9.46 -17.26 3.32
C GLN A 272 -10.34 -17.83 4.43
N GLU A 273 -9.76 -18.02 5.60
CA GLU A 273 -10.46 -18.43 6.82
C GLU A 273 -10.59 -17.22 7.75
N VAL A 274 -11.77 -17.01 8.32
CA VAL A 274 -11.97 -16.04 9.41
C VAL A 274 -11.24 -16.54 10.64
N THR A 275 -10.26 -15.80 11.14
CA THR A 275 -9.49 -16.20 12.33
C THR A 275 -9.98 -15.53 13.60
N ASP A 276 -10.50 -14.31 13.50
CA ASP A 276 -10.92 -13.52 14.64
C ASP A 276 -12.13 -12.66 14.28
N ILE A 277 -13.05 -12.52 15.24
CA ILE A 277 -14.21 -11.63 15.18
C ILE A 277 -14.03 -10.58 16.27
N PHE A 278 -14.03 -9.31 15.89
CA PHE A 278 -13.84 -8.18 16.80
C PHE A 278 -15.15 -7.42 17.07
N ASP A 279 -16.11 -7.51 16.17
CA ASP A 279 -17.44 -6.89 16.29
C ASP A 279 -18.52 -7.90 15.86
N GLU A 280 -19.11 -8.59 16.84
CA GLU A 280 -20.09 -9.64 16.58
C GLU A 280 -21.36 -9.13 15.88
N GLU A 281 -21.84 -7.93 16.22
CA GLU A 281 -23.04 -7.36 15.61
C GLU A 281 -22.80 -7.08 14.13
N ALA A 282 -21.68 -6.43 13.81
CA ALA A 282 -21.28 -6.16 12.44
C ALA A 282 -21.02 -7.46 11.66
N CYS A 283 -20.36 -8.44 12.27
CA CYS A 283 -20.07 -9.72 11.63
C CYS A 283 -21.34 -10.51 11.33
N ARG A 284 -22.30 -10.60 12.27
CA ARG A 284 -23.59 -11.27 12.02
C ARG A 284 -24.37 -10.60 10.89
N ALA A 285 -24.36 -9.27 10.83
CA ALA A 285 -24.98 -8.53 9.73
C ALA A 285 -24.31 -8.79 8.37
N MET A 286 -23.01 -9.09 8.36
CA MET A 286 -22.24 -9.52 7.18
C MET A 286 -22.32 -11.03 6.91
N GLY A 287 -23.06 -11.81 7.72
CA GLY A 287 -23.15 -13.26 7.60
C GLY A 287 -21.90 -14.01 8.03
N ILE A 288 -21.10 -13.43 8.93
CA ILE A 288 -19.96 -14.07 9.60
C ILE A 288 -20.35 -14.41 11.03
N PHE A 289 -20.31 -15.69 11.37
CA PHE A 289 -20.87 -16.19 12.63
C PHE A 289 -19.82 -16.76 13.59
N GLU A 290 -18.72 -17.30 13.07
CA GLU A 290 -17.69 -17.94 13.88
C GLU A 290 -16.30 -17.90 13.22
N PRO A 291 -15.21 -17.95 14.01
CA PRO A 291 -13.90 -18.29 13.49
C PRO A 291 -13.89 -19.66 12.80
N GLY A 292 -13.11 -19.79 11.74
CA GLY A 292 -13.08 -20.97 10.89
C GLY A 292 -13.95 -20.86 9.64
N GLN A 293 -14.90 -19.91 9.59
CA GLN A 293 -15.75 -19.70 8.41
C GLN A 293 -14.93 -19.30 7.18
N ILE A 294 -15.28 -19.83 6.02
CA ILE A 294 -14.54 -19.61 4.76
C ILE A 294 -15.13 -18.44 3.98
N CYS A 295 -14.24 -17.55 3.55
CA CYS A 295 -14.51 -16.44 2.68
C CYS A 295 -13.69 -16.55 1.38
N VAL A 296 -14.18 -15.90 0.32
CA VAL A 296 -13.47 -15.77 -0.95
C VAL A 296 -13.24 -14.29 -1.25
N MET A 297 -11.98 -13.88 -1.32
CA MET A 297 -11.62 -12.51 -1.67
C MET A 297 -11.16 -12.43 -3.12
N ILE A 298 -11.75 -11.51 -3.88
CA ILE A 298 -11.44 -11.24 -5.28
C ILE A 298 -10.86 -9.83 -5.38
N HIS A 299 -9.61 -9.71 -5.78
CA HIS A 299 -8.95 -8.42 -6.05
C HIS A 299 -8.62 -8.33 -7.53
N CYS A 300 -9.35 -7.48 -8.25
CA CYS A 300 -9.08 -7.15 -9.64
C CYS A 300 -9.68 -5.79 -10.02
N GLY A 301 -9.55 -5.42 -11.30
CA GLY A 301 -10.01 -4.11 -11.79
C GLY A 301 -10.52 -4.16 -13.23
N SER A 302 -10.60 -2.99 -13.84
CA SER A 302 -11.02 -2.73 -15.23
C SER A 302 -10.08 -3.27 -16.31
N ARG A 303 -9.15 -4.16 -15.96
CA ARG A 303 -8.22 -4.84 -16.86
C ARG A 303 -7.45 -3.89 -17.80
N GLY A 304 -7.12 -4.35 -19.00
CA GLY A 304 -6.45 -3.55 -20.01
C GLY A 304 -7.30 -2.38 -20.51
N PHE A 305 -8.63 -2.50 -20.44
CA PHE A 305 -9.59 -1.46 -20.82
C PHE A 305 -9.33 -0.16 -20.05
N GLY A 306 -9.45 -0.17 -18.72
CA GLY A 306 -9.31 1.06 -17.94
C GLY A 306 -7.88 1.60 -17.94
N HIS A 307 -6.86 0.74 -18.01
CA HIS A 307 -5.48 1.19 -18.21
C HIS A 307 -5.35 1.99 -19.51
N GLN A 308 -6.00 1.54 -20.59
CA GLN A 308 -5.96 2.25 -21.86
C GLN A 308 -6.72 3.58 -21.79
N VAL A 309 -7.92 3.59 -21.18
CA VAL A 309 -8.65 4.84 -20.89
C VAL A 309 -7.74 5.81 -20.14
N ALA A 310 -7.04 5.34 -19.12
CA ALA A 310 -6.17 6.20 -18.35
C ALA A 310 -5.00 6.76 -19.18
N THR A 311 -4.39 5.91 -20.01
CA THR A 311 -3.30 6.30 -20.92
C THR A 311 -3.75 7.34 -21.94
N ASP A 312 -4.97 7.19 -22.47
CA ASP A 312 -5.52 8.07 -23.49
C ASP A 312 -5.80 9.47 -22.89
N TYR A 313 -6.48 9.52 -21.74
CA TYR A 313 -6.81 10.79 -21.09
C TYR A 313 -5.61 11.53 -20.51
N LEU A 314 -4.53 10.85 -20.17
CA LEU A 314 -3.30 11.53 -19.78
C LEU A 314 -2.71 12.37 -20.91
N ARG A 315 -2.72 11.84 -22.13
CA ARG A 315 -2.26 12.59 -23.32
C ARG A 315 -3.17 13.79 -23.63
N ILE A 316 -4.47 13.65 -23.35
CA ILE A 316 -5.44 14.73 -23.49
C ILE A 316 -5.19 15.80 -22.42
N MET A 317 -5.00 15.40 -21.16
CA MET A 317 -4.73 16.30 -20.04
C MET A 317 -3.41 17.06 -20.20
N GLU A 318 -2.36 16.44 -20.75
CA GLU A 318 -1.10 17.13 -21.08
C GLU A 318 -1.36 18.37 -21.95
N ARG A 319 -2.19 18.23 -22.99
CA ARG A 319 -2.57 19.34 -23.88
C ARG A 319 -3.52 20.32 -23.20
N ALA A 320 -4.45 19.81 -22.39
CA ALA A 320 -5.41 20.63 -21.65
C ALA A 320 -4.71 21.58 -20.67
N MET A 321 -3.65 21.14 -19.99
CA MET A 321 -2.89 22.00 -19.08
C MET A 321 -2.31 23.22 -19.78
N HIS A 322 -1.77 23.05 -21.00
CA HIS A 322 -1.30 24.17 -21.82
C HIS A 322 -2.46 25.10 -22.20
N LYS A 323 -3.59 24.55 -22.64
CA LYS A 323 -4.81 25.30 -23.02
C LYS A 323 -5.36 26.15 -21.86
N TYR A 324 -5.43 25.57 -20.66
CA TYR A 324 -5.98 26.23 -19.46
C TYR A 324 -4.93 26.93 -18.60
N LYS A 325 -3.68 27.00 -19.05
CA LYS A 325 -2.55 27.65 -18.35
C LYS A 325 -2.38 27.15 -16.90
N ILE A 326 -2.57 25.85 -16.68
CA ILE A 326 -2.39 25.24 -15.36
C ILE A 326 -0.88 25.04 -15.12
N PRO A 327 -0.32 25.54 -14.00
CA PRO A 327 1.09 25.37 -13.70
C PRO A 327 1.43 23.89 -13.47
N LEU A 328 2.37 23.37 -14.25
CA LEU A 328 2.84 21.99 -14.15
C LEU A 328 4.08 21.96 -13.24
N VAL A 329 3.89 21.56 -11.98
CA VAL A 329 5.00 21.39 -11.03
C VAL A 329 5.73 20.05 -11.24
N ASP A 330 5.02 19.04 -11.75
CA ASP A 330 5.56 17.74 -12.16
C ASP A 330 4.75 17.21 -13.34
N ARG A 331 5.40 16.60 -14.33
CA ARG A 331 4.75 16.07 -15.53
C ARG A 331 3.71 14.99 -15.20
N GLU A 332 3.86 14.24 -14.13
CA GLU A 332 2.94 13.19 -13.72
C GLU A 332 1.67 13.73 -13.00
N LEU A 333 1.59 15.05 -12.76
CA LEU A 333 0.42 15.73 -12.19
C LEU A 333 -0.49 16.34 -13.28
N MET A 334 -0.57 15.67 -14.44
CA MET A 334 -1.46 16.06 -15.52
C MET A 334 -2.92 16.12 -15.06
N CYS A 335 -3.58 17.24 -15.33
CA CYS A 335 -4.97 17.48 -14.94
C CYS A 335 -5.71 18.42 -15.90
N ALA A 336 -7.03 18.50 -15.78
CA ALA A 336 -7.87 19.47 -16.46
C ALA A 336 -8.95 19.98 -15.49
N PRO A 337 -9.49 21.20 -15.69
CA PRO A 337 -10.63 21.67 -14.90
C PRO A 337 -11.81 20.72 -15.08
N ILE A 338 -12.46 20.32 -13.99
CA ILE A 338 -13.50 19.27 -14.08
C ILE A 338 -14.69 19.68 -14.97
N GLN A 339 -15.00 20.98 -15.08
CA GLN A 339 -16.07 21.50 -15.93
C GLN A 339 -15.64 21.69 -17.40
N SER A 340 -14.38 21.41 -17.74
CA SER A 340 -13.91 21.48 -19.12
C SER A 340 -14.39 20.28 -19.93
N GLU A 341 -14.35 20.39 -21.25
CA GLU A 341 -14.68 19.28 -22.16
C GLU A 341 -13.82 18.04 -21.88
N GLU A 342 -12.52 18.25 -21.65
CA GLU A 342 -11.55 17.20 -21.35
C GLU A 342 -11.82 16.57 -19.97
N GLY A 343 -12.13 17.39 -18.96
CA GLY A 343 -12.48 16.94 -17.62
C GLY A 343 -13.77 16.11 -17.59
N GLN A 344 -14.83 16.59 -18.24
CA GLN A 344 -16.11 15.86 -18.35
C GLN A 344 -15.97 14.59 -19.20
N SER A 345 -15.23 14.64 -20.31
CA SER A 345 -15.00 13.45 -21.15
C SER A 345 -14.23 12.38 -20.37
N TYR A 346 -13.21 12.77 -19.59
CA TYR A 346 -12.51 11.83 -18.71
C TYR A 346 -13.44 11.26 -17.65
N TRP A 347 -14.24 12.10 -17.00
CA TRP A 347 -15.19 11.66 -15.98
C TRP A 347 -16.14 10.57 -16.51
N GLN A 348 -16.75 10.82 -17.67
CA GLN A 348 -17.64 9.86 -18.33
C GLN A 348 -16.92 8.57 -18.71
N ALA A 349 -15.69 8.66 -19.24
CA ALA A 349 -14.88 7.50 -19.59
C ALA A 349 -14.41 6.68 -18.37
N MET A 350 -14.11 7.36 -17.26
CA MET A 350 -13.78 6.74 -15.98
C MET A 350 -14.99 5.98 -15.43
N CYS A 351 -16.21 6.53 -15.53
CA CYS A 351 -17.44 5.82 -15.18
C CYS A 351 -17.59 4.52 -16.00
N CYS A 352 -17.34 4.54 -17.32
CA CYS A 352 -17.33 3.31 -18.12
C CYS A 352 -16.32 2.28 -17.61
N ALA A 353 -15.09 2.71 -17.32
CA ALA A 353 -14.05 1.83 -16.77
C ALA A 353 -14.42 1.28 -15.39
N ALA A 354 -15.12 2.07 -14.57
CA ALA A 354 -15.61 1.65 -13.28
C ALA A 354 -16.68 0.56 -13.39
N ASN A 355 -17.64 0.74 -14.30
CA ASN A 355 -18.73 -0.20 -14.54
C ASN A 355 -18.22 -1.53 -15.11
N ILE A 356 -17.28 -1.50 -16.07
CA ILE A 356 -16.58 -2.70 -16.54
C ILE A 356 -15.88 -3.42 -15.38
N SER A 357 -15.26 -2.70 -14.45
CA SER A 357 -14.59 -3.33 -13.32
C SER A 357 -15.56 -4.01 -12.35
N PHE A 358 -16.72 -3.40 -12.09
CA PHE A 358 -17.76 -4.03 -11.27
C PHE A 358 -18.33 -5.28 -11.95
N ALA A 359 -18.65 -5.18 -13.24
CA ALA A 359 -19.09 -6.32 -14.05
C ALA A 359 -18.03 -7.44 -14.07
N ASN A 360 -16.75 -7.09 -14.17
CA ASN A 360 -15.65 -8.08 -14.14
C ASN A 360 -15.62 -8.86 -12.82
N ARG A 361 -15.71 -8.18 -11.67
CA ARG A 361 -15.76 -8.83 -10.35
C ARG A 361 -17.03 -9.67 -10.17
N GLN A 362 -18.14 -9.25 -10.76
CA GLN A 362 -19.39 -10.00 -10.74
C GLN A 362 -19.33 -11.28 -11.57
N VAL A 363 -18.80 -11.23 -12.80
CA VAL A 363 -18.59 -12.43 -13.61
C VAL A 363 -17.63 -13.40 -12.91
N ILE A 364 -16.56 -12.90 -12.26
CA ILE A 364 -15.69 -13.76 -11.45
C ILE A 364 -16.46 -14.38 -10.28
N THR A 365 -17.35 -13.64 -9.62
CA THR A 365 -18.22 -14.17 -8.54
C THR A 365 -19.07 -15.32 -9.03
N TYR A 366 -19.69 -15.20 -10.20
CA TYR A 366 -20.42 -16.29 -10.84
C TYR A 366 -19.52 -17.51 -11.08
N LEU A 367 -18.31 -17.33 -11.61
CA LEU A 367 -17.36 -18.41 -11.84
C LEU A 367 -16.86 -19.06 -10.54
N VAL A 368 -16.73 -18.29 -9.45
CA VAL A 368 -16.45 -18.81 -8.12
C VAL A 368 -17.57 -19.73 -7.67
N ARG A 369 -18.82 -19.27 -7.72
CA ARG A 369 -20.00 -20.08 -7.36
C ARG A 369 -20.03 -21.39 -8.12
N LYS A 370 -19.88 -21.36 -9.45
CA LYS A 370 -19.82 -22.56 -10.32
C LYS A 370 -18.66 -23.49 -9.95
N SER A 371 -17.51 -22.93 -9.53
CA SER A 371 -16.37 -23.73 -9.08
C SER A 371 -16.64 -24.45 -7.76
N PHE A 372 -17.30 -23.79 -6.82
CA PHE A 372 -17.71 -24.41 -5.56
C PHE A 372 -18.78 -25.48 -5.79
N GLU A 373 -19.83 -25.19 -6.57
CA GLU A 373 -20.86 -26.18 -6.92
C GLU A 373 -20.25 -27.46 -7.50
N LYS A 374 -19.27 -27.29 -8.40
CA LYS A 374 -18.59 -28.42 -9.03
C LYS A 374 -17.84 -29.31 -8.03
N VAL A 375 -17.22 -28.73 -6.99
CA VAL A 375 -16.36 -29.45 -6.03
C VAL A 375 -17.15 -29.98 -4.85
N PHE A 376 -18.14 -29.21 -4.38
CA PHE A 376 -18.96 -29.58 -3.24
C PHE A 376 -20.20 -30.39 -3.63
N LYS A 377 -20.61 -30.35 -4.90
CA LYS A 377 -21.82 -31.03 -5.42
C LYS A 377 -23.11 -30.52 -4.77
N GLU A 378 -23.11 -29.25 -4.42
CA GLU A 378 -24.22 -28.54 -3.80
C GLU A 378 -24.36 -27.17 -4.46
N ASP A 379 -25.59 -26.67 -4.56
CA ASP A 379 -25.86 -25.36 -5.15
C ASP A 379 -25.20 -24.24 -4.31
N TRP A 380 -24.77 -23.17 -4.98
CA TRP A 380 -24.03 -22.10 -4.31
C TRP A 380 -24.87 -21.40 -3.23
N GLU A 381 -26.20 -21.38 -3.38
CA GLU A 381 -27.16 -20.87 -2.41
C GLU A 381 -27.12 -21.69 -1.11
N SER A 382 -27.10 -23.04 -1.22
CA SER A 382 -27.01 -23.95 -0.07
C SER A 382 -25.67 -23.81 0.66
N LEU A 383 -24.59 -23.66 -0.11
CA LEU A 383 -23.26 -23.34 0.39
C LEU A 383 -23.16 -21.91 0.95
N GLY A 384 -24.21 -21.10 0.80
CA GLY A 384 -24.29 -19.73 1.31
C GLY A 384 -23.24 -18.80 0.74
N ILE A 385 -22.90 -18.94 -0.55
CA ILE A 385 -21.86 -18.16 -1.23
C ILE A 385 -22.39 -16.77 -1.61
N GLU A 386 -22.48 -15.91 -0.60
CA GLU A 386 -23.10 -14.58 -0.70
C GLU A 386 -22.06 -13.47 -0.68
N LEU A 387 -22.32 -12.40 -1.43
CA LEU A 387 -21.49 -11.21 -1.40
C LEU A 387 -21.66 -10.47 -0.07
N ILE A 388 -20.55 -10.26 0.64
CA ILE A 388 -20.51 -9.29 1.74
C ILE A 388 -20.42 -7.90 1.11
N TYR A 389 -19.30 -7.54 0.51
CA TYR A 389 -19.16 -6.21 -0.08
C TYR A 389 -18.22 -6.18 -1.27
N ASP A 390 -18.46 -5.22 -2.16
CA ASP A 390 -17.59 -4.88 -3.28
C ASP A 390 -17.28 -3.38 -3.23
N VAL A 391 -15.99 -3.03 -3.17
CA VAL A 391 -15.55 -1.64 -3.03
C VAL A 391 -14.37 -1.32 -3.94
N CYS A 392 -14.37 -0.10 -4.49
CA CYS A 392 -13.30 0.42 -5.32
C CYS A 392 -12.22 1.11 -4.47
N HIS A 393 -10.96 1.04 -4.91
CA HIS A 393 -9.86 1.78 -4.29
C HIS A 393 -9.03 2.66 -5.23
N ASN A 394 -9.36 2.66 -6.53
CA ASN A 394 -8.85 3.59 -7.53
C ASN A 394 -10.03 4.22 -8.27
N ILE A 395 -10.60 5.31 -7.74
CA ILE A 395 -11.85 5.88 -8.25
C ILE A 395 -11.96 7.37 -7.97
N GLY A 396 -12.61 8.12 -8.87
CA GLY A 396 -13.11 9.47 -8.60
C GLY A 396 -14.60 9.41 -8.29
N LYS A 397 -15.06 10.12 -7.25
CA LYS A 397 -16.48 10.17 -6.89
C LYS A 397 -16.96 11.59 -6.65
N LYS A 398 -18.16 11.87 -7.14
CA LYS A 398 -18.87 13.12 -6.88
C LYS A 398 -19.65 12.96 -5.58
N GLU A 399 -19.19 13.61 -4.52
CA GLU A 399 -19.70 13.42 -3.15
C GLU A 399 -19.90 14.78 -2.47
N GLU A 400 -20.96 14.91 -1.66
CA GLU A 400 -21.17 16.08 -0.82
C GLU A 400 -20.42 15.91 0.51
N HIS A 401 -19.63 16.92 0.88
CA HIS A 401 -18.85 16.95 2.11
C HIS A 401 -18.88 18.33 2.74
N GLU A 402 -18.65 18.40 4.05
CA GLU A 402 -18.47 19.68 4.73
C GLU A 402 -17.02 20.15 4.61
N VAL A 403 -16.82 21.40 4.18
CA VAL A 403 -15.52 22.05 4.05
C VAL A 403 -15.62 23.45 4.63
N ASP A 404 -14.91 23.69 5.73
CA ASP A 404 -14.95 24.96 6.50
C ASP A 404 -16.37 25.33 6.93
N GLY A 405 -17.12 24.36 7.47
CA GLY A 405 -18.50 24.54 7.94
C GLY A 405 -19.54 24.68 6.82
N LYS A 406 -19.16 24.50 5.55
CA LYS A 406 -20.07 24.62 4.40
C LYS A 406 -20.14 23.32 3.62
N LYS A 407 -21.35 22.86 3.31
CA LYS A 407 -21.58 21.76 2.37
C LYS A 407 -21.05 22.14 0.99
N LYS A 408 -20.19 21.30 0.42
CA LYS A 408 -19.63 21.43 -0.92
C LYS A 408 -19.70 20.11 -1.65
N LEU A 409 -19.99 20.20 -2.93
CA LEU A 409 -19.92 19.09 -3.85
C LEU A 409 -18.49 18.95 -4.37
N LEU A 410 -17.85 17.83 -4.04
CA LEU A 410 -16.44 17.56 -4.35
C LEU A 410 -16.30 16.39 -5.32
N TYR A 411 -15.23 16.41 -6.11
CA TYR A 411 -14.74 15.24 -6.84
C TYR A 411 -13.61 14.62 -6.02
N VAL A 412 -13.97 13.66 -5.18
CA VAL A 412 -13.05 12.97 -4.27
C VAL A 412 -12.30 11.91 -5.07
N HIS A 413 -10.98 12.07 -5.16
CA HIS A 413 -10.10 11.13 -5.86
C HIS A 413 -9.47 10.20 -4.84
N ARG A 414 -9.72 8.89 -4.99
CA ARG A 414 -9.13 7.85 -4.17
C ARG A 414 -8.22 6.99 -5.04
N LYS A 415 -6.95 6.90 -4.70
CA LYS A 415 -5.96 6.04 -5.36
C LYS A 415 -5.19 5.27 -4.30
N GLY A 416 -5.43 3.97 -4.21
CA GLY A 416 -4.98 3.18 -3.07
C GLY A 416 -5.67 3.59 -1.76
N ALA A 417 -6.91 4.04 -1.83
CA ALA A 417 -7.74 4.38 -0.67
C ALA A 417 -9.18 3.98 -0.93
N THR A 418 -9.91 3.62 0.12
CA THR A 418 -11.25 3.05 0.04
C THR A 418 -12.26 3.98 0.72
N ARG A 419 -13.49 4.05 0.23
CA ARG A 419 -14.57 4.76 0.95
C ARG A 419 -14.89 4.04 2.26
N ALA A 420 -15.25 4.77 3.31
CA ALA A 420 -15.47 4.27 4.67
C ALA A 420 -16.60 5.05 5.36
N LEU A 421 -17.84 4.85 4.90
CA LEU A 421 -19.01 5.57 5.44
C LEU A 421 -19.42 5.04 6.82
N PRO A 422 -19.80 5.90 7.78
CA PRO A 422 -20.30 5.49 9.08
C PRO A 422 -21.72 4.96 9.05
N LYS A 423 -22.13 4.24 10.11
CA LYS A 423 -23.52 3.83 10.37
C LYS A 423 -24.48 5.00 10.14
N GLY A 424 -25.63 4.72 9.50
CA GLY A 424 -26.68 5.72 9.23
C GLY A 424 -26.44 6.60 8.00
N HIS A 425 -25.21 6.69 7.48
CA HIS A 425 -24.87 7.57 6.35
C HIS A 425 -25.77 7.31 5.12
N GLU A 426 -26.23 8.37 4.46
CA GLU A 426 -27.24 8.32 3.38
C GLU A 426 -26.87 7.40 2.22
N LEU A 427 -25.60 7.44 1.79
CA LEU A 427 -25.06 6.63 0.70
C LEU A 427 -24.87 5.13 1.02
N LEU A 428 -25.14 4.69 2.25
CA LEU A 428 -25.04 3.26 2.58
C LEU A 428 -26.21 2.47 1.99
N PRO A 429 -25.95 1.30 1.39
CA PRO A 429 -27.00 0.34 1.11
C PRO A 429 -27.75 -0.07 2.39
N LYS A 430 -29.01 -0.47 2.24
CA LYS A 430 -29.88 -0.85 3.37
C LYS A 430 -29.24 -1.91 4.27
N ALA A 431 -28.55 -2.89 3.69
CA ALA A 431 -27.84 -3.95 4.42
C ALA A 431 -26.81 -3.42 5.44
N TYR A 432 -26.23 -2.25 5.17
CA TYR A 432 -25.12 -1.69 5.94
C TYR A 432 -25.47 -0.46 6.76
N LYS A 433 -26.69 0.07 6.61
CA LYS A 433 -27.17 1.23 7.37
C LYS A 433 -27.01 1.07 8.88
N ALA A 434 -27.19 -0.14 9.40
CA ALA A 434 -27.15 -0.42 10.84
C ALA A 434 -25.72 -0.57 11.40
N ILE A 435 -24.70 -0.80 10.56
CA ILE A 435 -23.35 -1.11 11.04
C ILE A 435 -22.29 -0.13 10.54
N GLY A 436 -22.47 0.47 9.36
CA GLY A 436 -21.45 1.23 8.63
C GLY A 436 -20.96 0.48 7.40
N GLN A 437 -20.16 1.12 6.55
CA GLN A 437 -19.68 0.50 5.32
C GLN A 437 -18.60 -0.54 5.64
N PRO A 438 -18.66 -1.77 5.10
CA PRO A 438 -17.52 -2.67 5.10
C PRO A 438 -16.34 -2.05 4.33
N VAL A 439 -15.16 -2.07 4.95
CA VAL A 439 -13.89 -1.59 4.39
C VAL A 439 -12.96 -2.79 4.25
N LEU A 440 -12.71 -3.17 3.00
CA LEU A 440 -11.93 -4.37 2.67
C LEU A 440 -10.45 -4.01 2.53
N ILE A 441 -9.60 -4.64 3.35
CA ILE A 441 -8.16 -4.37 3.42
C ILE A 441 -7.41 -5.67 3.15
N PRO A 442 -7.18 -6.03 1.88
CA PRO A 442 -6.34 -7.16 1.51
C PRO A 442 -4.90 -6.98 1.99
N GLY A 443 -4.35 -8.06 2.54
CA GLY A 443 -2.91 -8.20 2.78
C GLY A 443 -2.15 -8.61 1.53
N ALA A 444 -0.92 -9.06 1.75
CA ALA A 444 -0.14 -9.77 0.75
C ALA A 444 -0.40 -11.28 0.83
N MET A 445 -0.01 -12.00 -0.23
CA MET A 445 -0.12 -13.45 -0.27
C MET A 445 0.60 -14.09 0.94
N GLY A 446 -0.14 -14.92 1.67
CA GLY A 446 0.36 -15.59 2.88
C GLY A 446 0.43 -14.70 4.13
N THR A 447 -0.27 -13.56 4.12
CA THR A 447 -0.48 -12.69 5.28
C THR A 447 -1.98 -12.54 5.57
N GLU A 448 -2.29 -11.84 6.66
CA GLU A 448 -3.66 -11.58 7.08
C GLU A 448 -4.36 -10.60 6.12
N SER A 449 -5.69 -10.64 6.07
CA SER A 449 -6.53 -9.58 5.50
C SER A 449 -7.57 -9.15 6.53
N TYR A 450 -8.13 -7.97 6.38
CA TYR A 450 -9.07 -7.41 7.34
C TYR A 450 -10.33 -6.92 6.65
N VAL A 451 -11.47 -7.15 7.31
CA VAL A 451 -12.72 -6.43 7.02
C VAL A 451 -12.99 -5.53 8.22
N CYS A 452 -12.91 -4.23 7.98
CA CYS A 452 -13.20 -3.19 8.94
C CYS A 452 -14.55 -2.54 8.65
N ILE A 453 -15.01 -1.65 9.52
CA ILE A 453 -16.26 -0.91 9.36
C ILE A 453 -15.98 0.59 9.45
N GLY A 454 -16.54 1.37 8.52
CA GLY A 454 -16.40 2.82 8.49
C GLY A 454 -16.95 3.50 9.76
N MET A 455 -16.24 4.51 10.26
CA MET A 455 -16.55 5.23 11.49
C MET A 455 -16.76 6.72 11.25
N GLU A 456 -17.44 7.40 12.18
CA GLU A 456 -17.86 8.81 12.03
C GLU A 456 -16.68 9.74 11.79
N LYS A 457 -15.55 9.49 12.45
CA LYS A 457 -14.34 10.31 12.31
C LYS A 457 -13.71 10.22 10.92
N ALA A 458 -14.07 9.22 10.10
CA ALA A 458 -13.68 9.19 8.70
C ALA A 458 -14.16 10.41 7.91
N LYS A 459 -15.13 11.20 8.40
CA LYS A 459 -15.49 12.49 7.79
C LYS A 459 -14.30 13.44 7.63
N GLU A 460 -13.31 13.38 8.52
CA GLU A 460 -12.07 14.17 8.45
C GLU A 460 -11.22 13.83 7.22
N THR A 461 -11.42 12.65 6.63
CA THR A 461 -10.74 12.17 5.42
C THR A 461 -11.70 12.02 4.24
N PHE A 462 -12.80 12.76 4.23
CA PHE A 462 -13.86 12.63 3.23
C PHE A 462 -14.40 11.19 3.15
N TYR A 463 -14.63 10.60 4.32
CA TYR A 463 -15.01 9.20 4.52
C TYR A 463 -14.10 8.24 3.78
N SER A 464 -12.78 8.37 3.98
CA SER A 464 -11.78 7.52 3.33
C SER A 464 -10.89 6.78 4.34
N SER A 465 -10.49 5.57 3.98
CA SER A 465 -9.53 4.76 4.74
C SER A 465 -8.54 4.06 3.79
N CYS A 466 -7.65 3.24 4.34
CA CYS A 466 -6.66 2.49 3.57
C CYS A 466 -7.31 1.37 2.73
N HIS A 467 -6.56 0.85 1.76
CA HIS A 467 -7.02 -0.23 0.87
C HIS A 467 -6.21 -1.53 1.01
N GLY A 468 -5.09 -1.51 1.74
CA GLY A 468 -4.16 -2.63 1.81
C GLY A 468 -2.80 -2.20 2.35
N ALA A 469 -1.86 -3.13 2.43
CA ALA A 469 -0.54 -2.89 3.02
C ALA A 469 0.32 -1.83 2.29
N GLY A 470 0.18 -1.74 0.95
CA GLY A 470 1.06 -0.92 0.13
C GLY A 470 2.47 -1.51 -0.03
N ARG A 471 3.10 -1.27 -1.18
CA ARG A 471 4.41 -1.84 -1.52
C ARG A 471 5.55 -1.06 -0.88
N VAL A 472 6.57 -1.77 -0.40
CA VAL A 472 7.87 -1.22 0.03
C VAL A 472 9.00 -1.58 -0.94
N MET A 473 8.71 -2.43 -1.94
CA MET A 473 9.69 -2.91 -2.90
C MET A 473 9.13 -2.86 -4.34
N SER A 474 9.94 -2.38 -5.28
CA SER A 474 9.58 -2.44 -6.71
C SER A 474 9.51 -3.89 -7.21
N ARG A 475 8.67 -4.15 -8.22
CA ARG A 475 8.52 -5.49 -8.83
C ARG A 475 9.84 -6.02 -9.39
N ALA A 476 10.61 -5.15 -10.05
CA ALA A 476 11.93 -5.51 -10.57
C ALA A 476 12.92 -5.90 -9.46
N LYS A 477 12.91 -5.19 -8.32
CA LYS A 477 13.75 -5.53 -7.17
C LYS A 477 13.30 -6.86 -6.54
N ALA A 478 11.99 -7.07 -6.38
CA ALA A 478 11.44 -8.32 -5.83
C ALA A 478 11.83 -9.54 -6.69
N LYS A 479 11.69 -9.47 -8.02
CA LYS A 479 12.12 -10.55 -8.94
C LYS A 479 13.60 -10.89 -8.86
N ARG A 480 14.46 -9.92 -8.57
CA ARG A 480 15.90 -10.16 -8.43
C ARG A 480 16.24 -10.81 -7.09
N MET A 481 15.50 -10.49 -6.04
CA MET A 481 15.76 -10.97 -4.68
C MET A 481 15.11 -12.31 -4.38
N TYR A 482 13.96 -12.61 -4.98
CA TYR A 482 13.16 -13.79 -4.65
C TYR A 482 12.90 -14.69 -5.86
N ARG A 483 12.70 -15.98 -5.60
CA ARG A 483 12.36 -17.00 -6.60
C ARG A 483 10.96 -17.54 -6.33
N GLY A 484 10.09 -17.54 -7.34
CA GLY A 484 8.69 -17.93 -7.21
C GLY A 484 8.52 -19.36 -6.71
N GLU A 485 9.36 -20.29 -7.16
CA GLU A 485 9.34 -21.71 -6.77
C GLU A 485 9.67 -21.89 -5.29
N ARG A 486 10.52 -21.02 -4.73
CA ARG A 486 10.84 -21.03 -3.30
C ARG A 486 9.67 -20.47 -2.50
N ILE A 487 9.11 -19.32 -2.92
CA ILE A 487 7.94 -18.71 -2.27
C ILE A 487 6.76 -19.69 -2.26
N LYS A 488 6.49 -20.35 -3.38
CA LYS A 488 5.44 -21.37 -3.48
C LYS A 488 5.64 -22.48 -2.46
N ARG A 489 6.85 -23.06 -2.38
CA ARG A 489 7.18 -24.11 -1.40
C ARG A 489 7.05 -23.64 0.05
N GLU A 490 7.49 -22.42 0.35
CA GLU A 490 7.36 -21.83 1.69
C GLU A 490 5.90 -21.63 2.09
N LEU A 491 5.03 -21.22 1.15
CA LEU A 491 3.60 -21.06 1.39
C LEU A 491 2.88 -22.40 1.50
N GLU A 492 3.20 -23.37 0.63
CA GLU A 492 2.66 -24.73 0.69
C GLU A 492 3.07 -25.42 1.99
N GLY A 493 4.28 -25.19 2.49
CA GLY A 493 4.75 -25.65 3.81
C GLY A 493 3.97 -25.04 4.99
N LYS A 494 3.32 -23.88 4.81
CA LYS A 494 2.39 -23.26 5.77
C LYS A 494 0.94 -23.70 5.55
N GLY A 495 0.70 -24.68 4.66
CA GLY A 495 -0.64 -25.15 4.31
C GLY A 495 -1.41 -24.21 3.37
N ILE A 496 -0.73 -23.30 2.66
CA ILE A 496 -1.35 -22.36 1.72
C ILE A 496 -1.13 -22.87 0.30
N ILE A 497 -2.20 -23.22 -0.40
CA ILE A 497 -2.11 -23.74 -1.77
C ILE A 497 -2.06 -22.58 -2.77
N VAL A 498 -0.98 -22.50 -3.54
CA VAL A 498 -0.76 -21.39 -4.48
C VAL A 498 -0.77 -21.85 -5.93
N ARG A 499 -1.55 -21.18 -6.77
CA ARG A 499 -1.51 -21.33 -8.24
C ARG A 499 -1.23 -19.99 -8.89
N ALA A 500 -0.17 -19.95 -9.67
CA ALA A 500 0.23 -18.75 -10.40
C ALA A 500 0.48 -19.12 -11.86
N LYS A 501 0.06 -18.25 -12.80
CA LYS A 501 0.39 -18.43 -14.23
C LYS A 501 1.88 -18.23 -14.50
N SER A 502 2.56 -17.42 -13.71
CA SER A 502 4.00 -17.19 -13.84
C SER A 502 4.72 -17.19 -12.50
N MET A 503 5.82 -17.93 -12.40
CA MET A 503 6.69 -17.92 -11.20
C MET A 503 7.37 -16.54 -11.00
N PRO A 504 7.78 -15.80 -12.04
CA PRO A 504 8.24 -14.43 -11.87
C PRO A 504 7.17 -13.49 -11.30
N GLY A 505 5.91 -13.60 -11.74
CA GLY A 505 4.79 -12.82 -11.19
C GLY A 505 4.53 -13.16 -9.72
N LEU A 506 4.71 -14.41 -9.33
CA LEU A 506 4.67 -14.82 -7.93
C LEU A 506 5.77 -14.16 -7.09
N ALA A 507 6.99 -14.06 -7.62
CA ALA A 507 8.11 -13.40 -6.96
C ALA A 507 7.93 -11.87 -6.82
N GLU A 508 7.25 -11.23 -7.78
CA GLU A 508 6.93 -9.80 -7.72
C GLU A 508 6.07 -9.42 -6.51
N GLU A 509 5.33 -10.38 -5.97
CA GLU A 509 4.19 -10.17 -5.10
C GLU A 509 4.35 -10.91 -3.75
N VAL A 510 5.59 -11.26 -3.41
CA VAL A 510 5.98 -11.81 -2.12
C VAL A 510 5.61 -10.87 -0.97
N ALA A 511 5.23 -11.43 0.19
CA ALA A 511 4.85 -10.66 1.37
C ALA A 511 5.87 -9.58 1.77
N ASN A 512 7.18 -9.88 1.70
CA ASN A 512 8.25 -8.92 2.00
C ASN A 512 8.33 -7.71 1.05
N ALA A 513 7.62 -7.74 -0.08
CA ALA A 513 7.50 -6.60 -0.97
C ALA A 513 6.46 -5.57 -0.48
N TYR A 514 5.72 -5.88 0.59
CA TYR A 514 4.63 -5.09 1.16
C TYR A 514 4.94 -4.66 2.60
N LYS A 515 4.26 -3.61 3.08
CA LYS A 515 4.26 -3.27 4.51
C LYS A 515 3.56 -4.38 5.31
N ASN A 516 3.70 -4.35 6.64
CA ASN A 516 2.86 -5.16 7.49
C ASN A 516 1.43 -4.59 7.48
N VAL A 517 0.46 -5.37 7.00
CA VAL A 517 -0.95 -4.96 6.90
C VAL A 517 -1.56 -4.68 8.27
N SER A 518 -1.17 -5.45 9.30
CA SER A 518 -1.71 -5.30 10.66
C SER A 518 -1.32 -3.95 11.27
N GLU A 519 -0.12 -3.44 10.97
CA GLU A 519 0.31 -2.09 11.37
C GLU A 519 -0.46 -0.99 10.63
N VAL A 520 -0.75 -1.20 9.33
CA VAL A 520 -1.56 -0.25 8.55
C VAL A 520 -2.99 -0.18 9.09
N VAL A 521 -3.58 -1.34 9.41
CA VAL A 521 -4.92 -1.43 9.99
C VAL A 521 -4.95 -0.80 11.38
N LYS A 522 -3.97 -1.12 12.23
CA LYS A 522 -3.85 -0.52 13.56
C LYS A 522 -3.84 1.01 13.49
N ALA A 523 -3.06 1.60 12.58
CA ALA A 523 -2.99 3.05 12.42
C ALA A 523 -4.35 3.68 12.06
N VAL A 524 -5.12 3.09 11.14
CA VAL A 524 -6.43 3.65 10.75
C VAL A 524 -7.52 3.40 11.80
N VAL A 525 -7.38 2.35 12.63
CA VAL A 525 -8.23 2.09 13.80
C VAL A 525 -7.94 3.09 14.92
N GLU A 526 -6.67 3.31 15.26
CA GLU A 526 -6.26 4.30 16.27
C GLU A 526 -6.61 5.73 15.84
N ALA A 527 -6.54 6.04 14.55
CA ALA A 527 -7.01 7.30 14.00
C ALA A 527 -8.54 7.48 14.13
N GLY A 528 -9.29 6.39 14.35
CA GLY A 528 -10.75 6.37 14.47
C GLY A 528 -11.49 6.38 13.14
N LEU A 529 -10.79 6.16 12.01
CA LEU A 529 -11.40 6.16 10.67
C LEU A 529 -12.24 4.91 10.43
N VAL A 530 -11.83 3.80 11.03
CA VAL A 530 -12.54 2.51 10.96
C VAL A 530 -12.48 1.80 12.32
N LYS A 531 -13.37 0.84 12.53
CA LYS A 531 -13.26 -0.17 13.60
C LYS A 531 -13.04 -1.55 13.00
N LEU A 532 -12.41 -2.46 13.75
CA LEU A 532 -12.22 -3.84 13.32
C LEU A 532 -13.56 -4.59 13.26
N GLY A 533 -13.80 -5.31 12.16
CA GLY A 533 -14.92 -6.25 12.04
C GLY A 533 -14.42 -7.68 12.28
N PHE A 534 -13.69 -8.23 11.31
CA PHE A 534 -13.06 -9.55 11.41
C PHE A 534 -11.74 -9.62 10.64
N ARG A 535 -10.90 -10.59 11.03
CA ARG A 535 -9.60 -10.88 10.42
C ARG A 535 -9.65 -12.21 9.68
N LEU A 536 -8.92 -12.25 8.57
CA LEU A 536 -8.86 -13.36 7.63
C LEU A 536 -7.42 -13.83 7.45
N PHE A 537 -7.23 -15.13 7.23
CA PHE A 537 -5.94 -15.70 6.87
C PHE A 537 -6.05 -16.55 5.60
N SER A 538 -5.08 -16.37 4.69
CA SER A 538 -5.07 -17.05 3.39
C SER A 538 -4.83 -18.55 3.53
N ARG A 539 -5.67 -19.36 2.88
CA ARG A 539 -5.58 -20.83 2.78
C ARG A 539 -5.31 -21.29 1.35
N GLY A 540 -5.74 -20.52 0.36
CA GLY A 540 -5.33 -20.73 -1.02
C GLY A 540 -5.32 -19.43 -1.80
N ASN A 541 -4.38 -19.31 -2.73
CA ASN A 541 -4.17 -18.11 -3.54
C ASN A 541 -4.04 -18.45 -5.02
N ILE A 542 -4.77 -17.71 -5.84
CA ILE A 542 -4.71 -17.77 -7.30
C ILE A 542 -4.23 -16.45 -7.84
N LYS A 543 -3.23 -16.53 -8.73
CA LYS A 543 -2.54 -15.38 -9.28
C LYS A 543 -2.26 -15.50 -10.78
N GLY A 544 -2.19 -14.36 -11.44
CA GLY A 544 -1.84 -14.25 -12.86
C GLY A 544 -0.37 -14.18 -13.19
#